data_AF-A0A2G5VR00-F1
#
_entry.id   AF-A0A2G5VR00-F1
#
_cell.length_a   1.000
_cell.length_b   1.000
_cell.length_c   1.000
_cell.angle_alpha   90.00
_cell.angle_beta   90.00
_cell.angle_gamma   90.00
#
_symmetry.space_group_name_H-M   'P 1'
#
loop_
_entity.id
_entity.type
_entity.pdbx_description
1 polymer ?
#
loop_
_entity_poly.entity_id
_entity_poly.type
_entity_poly.pdbx_seq_one_letter_code
_entity_poly.pdbx_strand_id
1 'polypeptide(L)'
;MSTCYPNIHYFITDEIRWCGYEILTSVFKCVDFLAKLPSDWRYFQYLSGVDAPLKSNLETVRILKALNGSFNAEINPFEYYRLNRKLPRNSPLPLFKTSLSATFSRESANFMVSNTKVLEQIKFLRGTTCADESLWATVAGNPKKLAMPGGFDARKWLRKSKLRNQSIDNSYYVSRYQQYVNRPPAKCQGNPFGVMA
;
A
#
# COMPACT_ATOMS: atom_id res chain seq x y z
N MET A 1 14.94 -18.15 13.43
CA MET A 1 13.87 -17.20 13.81
C MET A 1 12.49 -17.81 13.64
N SER A 2 12.09 -18.28 12.44
CA SER A 2 10.82 -18.99 12.22
C SER A 2 10.69 -20.30 13.01
N THR A 3 11.81 -21.00 13.27
CA THR A 3 11.85 -22.19 14.13
C THR A 3 11.61 -21.89 15.61
N CYS A 4 11.83 -20.66 16.05
CA CYS A 4 11.70 -20.23 17.45
C CYS A 4 10.31 -19.66 17.77
N TYR A 5 9.61 -19.13 16.77
CA TYR A 5 8.34 -18.42 16.94
C TYR A 5 7.29 -18.98 15.97
N PRO A 6 6.26 -19.69 16.44
CA PRO A 6 5.30 -20.39 15.58
C PRO A 6 4.43 -19.45 14.74
N ASN A 7 4.37 -18.17 15.10
CA ASN A 7 3.66 -17.11 14.38
C ASN A 7 4.54 -16.34 13.38
N ILE A 8 5.79 -16.76 13.17
CA ILE A 8 6.70 -16.18 12.18
C ILE A 8 6.88 -17.16 11.02
N HIS A 9 6.42 -16.74 9.85
CA HIS A 9 6.55 -17.50 8.60
C HIS A 9 7.42 -16.72 7.62
N TYR A 10 8.11 -17.44 6.73
CA TYR A 10 8.89 -16.84 5.64
C TYR A 10 8.51 -17.48 4.32
N PHE A 11 8.71 -16.73 3.24
CA PHE A 11 8.48 -17.21 1.89
C PHE A 11 9.74 -17.00 1.07
N ILE A 12 10.08 -17.98 0.25
CA ILE A 12 11.05 -17.79 -0.82
C ILE A 12 10.28 -17.19 -2.01
N THR A 13 10.84 -16.14 -2.60
CA THR A 13 10.30 -15.36 -3.70
C THR A 13 11.38 -15.14 -4.76
N ASP A 14 10.98 -14.62 -5.92
CA ASP A 14 11.91 -14.21 -6.97
C ASP A 14 12.82 -13.08 -6.49
N GLU A 15 13.92 -12.88 -7.22
CA GLU A 15 14.85 -11.77 -6.99
C GLU A 15 14.12 -10.43 -7.01
N ILE A 16 14.19 -9.70 -5.90
CA ILE A 16 13.54 -8.40 -5.77
C ILE A 16 14.42 -7.33 -6.40
N ARG A 17 13.88 -6.66 -7.42
CA ARG A 17 14.50 -5.48 -8.05
C ARG A 17 13.74 -4.22 -7.66
N TRP A 18 14.46 -3.11 -7.51
CA TRP A 18 13.85 -1.82 -7.22
C TRP A 18 12.81 -1.47 -8.29
N CYS A 19 11.62 -1.05 -7.84
CA CYS A 19 10.46 -0.81 -8.71
C CYS A 19 10.02 -1.99 -9.58
N GLY A 20 10.43 -3.22 -9.23
CA GLY A 20 10.04 -4.47 -9.89
C GLY A 20 8.62 -4.91 -9.54
N TYR A 21 8.04 -5.74 -10.42
CA TYR A 21 6.72 -6.34 -10.21
C TYR A 21 6.74 -7.39 -9.08
N GLU A 22 7.92 -7.96 -8.84
CA GLU A 22 8.21 -9.00 -7.86
C GLU A 22 7.96 -8.51 -6.42
N ILE A 23 8.15 -7.20 -6.16
CA ILE A 23 7.79 -6.57 -4.88
C ILE A 23 6.30 -6.77 -4.61
N LEU A 24 5.47 -6.40 -5.59
CA LEU A 24 4.02 -6.47 -5.48
C LEU A 24 3.54 -7.92 -5.28
N THR A 25 4.03 -8.85 -6.09
CA THR A 25 3.62 -10.25 -5.99
C THR A 25 4.08 -10.90 -4.70
N SER A 26 5.27 -10.55 -4.19
CA SER A 26 5.79 -11.08 -2.92
C SER A 26 4.96 -10.61 -1.74
N VAL A 27 4.59 -9.32 -1.71
CA VAL A 27 3.71 -8.78 -0.67
C VAL A 27 2.31 -9.38 -0.77
N PHE A 28 1.77 -9.51 -1.98
CA PHE A 28 0.43 -10.08 -2.16
C PHE A 28 0.37 -11.57 -1.80
N LYS A 29 1.46 -12.33 -1.97
CA LYS A 29 1.59 -13.70 -1.46
C LYS A 29 1.47 -13.75 0.06
N CYS A 30 2.03 -12.78 0.78
CA CYS A 30 1.83 -12.64 2.22
C CYS A 30 0.38 -12.32 2.58
N VAL A 31 -0.29 -11.43 1.82
CA VAL A 31 -1.71 -11.11 2.02
C VAL A 31 -2.59 -12.35 1.83
N ASP A 32 -2.34 -13.14 0.77
CA ASP A 32 -3.04 -14.40 0.51
C ASP A 32 -2.85 -15.42 1.62
N PHE A 33 -1.61 -15.59 2.09
CA PHE A 33 -1.32 -16.48 3.21
C PHE A 33 -2.05 -16.04 4.49
N LEU A 34 -1.95 -14.76 4.86
CA LEU A 34 -2.58 -14.21 6.07
C LEU A 34 -4.10 -14.32 6.01
N ALA A 35 -4.73 -14.07 4.85
CA ALA A 35 -6.17 -14.21 4.65
C ALA A 35 -6.67 -15.64 4.96
N LYS A 36 -5.85 -16.65 4.65
CA LYS A 36 -6.15 -18.08 4.86
C LYS A 36 -5.78 -18.58 6.25
N LEU A 37 -5.03 -17.80 7.04
CA LEU A 37 -4.68 -18.22 8.40
C LEU A 37 -5.92 -18.32 9.29
N PRO A 38 -5.99 -19.35 10.17
CA PRO A 38 -7.08 -19.51 11.13
C PRO A 38 -7.01 -18.51 12.29
N SER A 39 -5.90 -17.79 12.46
CA SER A 39 -5.74 -16.80 13.52
C SER A 39 -6.66 -15.58 13.33
N ASP A 40 -7.22 -15.08 14.43
CA ASP A 40 -8.13 -13.93 14.46
C ASP A 40 -7.38 -12.58 14.46
N TRP A 41 -6.48 -12.40 13.49
CA TRP A 41 -5.82 -11.12 13.30
C TRP A 41 -6.78 -10.08 12.73
N ARG A 42 -6.56 -8.79 13.03
CA ARG A 42 -7.53 -7.72 12.71
C ARG A 42 -7.09 -6.78 11.59
N TYR A 43 -5.80 -6.46 11.53
CA TYR A 43 -5.23 -5.57 10.53
C TYR A 43 -3.93 -6.13 9.97
N PHE A 44 -3.73 -5.87 8.69
CA PHE A 44 -2.48 -6.04 7.98
C PHE A 44 -1.72 -4.71 8.01
N GLN A 45 -0.42 -4.77 8.24
CA GLN A 45 0.49 -3.64 8.10
C GLN A 45 1.69 -4.08 7.27
N TYR A 46 1.98 -3.34 6.20
CA TYR A 46 3.15 -3.62 5.38
C TYR A 46 4.39 -2.86 5.88
N LEU A 47 5.43 -3.60 6.26
CA LEU A 47 6.74 -3.10 6.66
C LEU A 47 7.85 -3.62 5.74
N SER A 48 8.92 -2.84 5.60
CA SER A 48 10.17 -3.20 4.94
C SER A 48 11.31 -3.38 5.95
N GLY A 49 12.45 -3.95 5.52
CA GLY A 49 13.59 -4.22 6.40
C GLY A 49 14.30 -2.98 6.97
N VAL A 50 13.94 -1.78 6.51
CA VAL A 50 14.48 -0.50 7.00
C VAL A 50 13.46 0.31 7.80
N ASP A 51 12.27 -0.25 8.05
CA ASP A 51 11.26 0.40 8.89
C ASP A 51 11.50 0.12 10.37
N ALA A 52 11.26 1.14 11.20
CA ALA A 52 11.32 1.06 12.64
C ALA A 52 10.02 1.59 13.26
N PRO A 53 9.52 0.98 14.35
CA PRO A 53 8.30 1.44 15.00
C PRO A 53 8.51 2.80 15.68
N LEU A 54 7.61 3.75 15.42
CA LEU A 54 7.55 5.06 16.10
C LEU A 54 6.49 5.12 17.21
N LYS A 55 5.82 3.99 17.46
CA LYS A 55 4.74 3.81 18.43
C LYS A 55 4.92 2.45 19.09
N SER A 56 4.61 2.38 20.37
CA SER A 56 4.54 1.12 21.11
C SER A 56 3.41 0.23 20.57
N ASN A 57 3.45 -1.05 20.90
CA ASN A 57 2.40 -1.98 20.51
C ASN A 57 1.01 -1.53 21.01
N LEU A 58 0.91 -1.01 22.24
CA LEU A 58 -0.36 -0.53 22.81
C LEU A 58 -0.92 0.67 22.02
N GLU A 59 -0.06 1.62 21.65
CA GLU A 59 -0.45 2.78 20.83
C GLU A 59 -0.89 2.33 19.43
N THR A 60 -0.15 1.42 18.80
CA THR A 60 -0.53 0.83 17.51
C THR A 60 -1.90 0.16 17.59
N VAL A 61 -2.16 -0.65 18.61
CA VAL A 61 -3.49 -1.28 18.80
C VAL A 61 -4.59 -0.23 18.95
N ARG A 62 -4.35 0.88 19.67
CA ARG A 62 -5.33 1.98 19.80
C ARG A 62 -5.60 2.66 18.46
N ILE A 63 -4.55 2.93 17.67
CA ILE A 63 -4.67 3.51 16.33
C ILE A 63 -5.47 2.58 15.40
N LEU A 64 -5.13 1.29 15.37
CA LEU A 64 -5.82 0.31 14.53
C LEU A 64 -7.28 0.12 14.93
N LYS A 65 -7.60 0.17 16.23
CA LYS A 65 -9.01 0.20 16.69
C LYS A 65 -9.73 1.46 16.21
N ALA A 66 -9.08 2.62 16.27
CA ALA A 66 -9.66 3.88 15.80
C ALA A 66 -9.90 3.91 14.28
N LEU A 67 -9.15 3.14 13.48
CA LEU A 67 -9.41 2.98 12.05
C LEU A 67 -10.75 2.26 11.75
N ASN A 68 -11.30 1.50 12.71
CA ASN A 68 -12.64 0.90 12.63
C ASN A 68 -12.98 0.21 11.29
N GLY A 69 -12.10 -0.66 10.81
CA GLY A 69 -12.24 -1.39 9.54
C GLY A 69 -11.79 -0.63 8.29
N SER A 70 -11.40 0.64 8.41
CA SER A 70 -11.00 1.49 7.29
C SER A 70 -9.68 1.04 6.66
N PHE A 71 -9.58 1.23 5.34
CA PHE A 71 -8.38 1.06 4.55
C PHE A 71 -7.58 2.37 4.59
N ASN A 72 -6.32 2.31 5.04
CA ASN A 72 -5.41 3.44 5.09
C ASN A 72 -4.28 3.26 4.07
N ALA A 73 -4.26 4.11 3.05
CA ALA A 73 -3.21 4.15 2.04
C ALA A 73 -3.00 5.59 1.59
N GLU A 74 -1.78 5.94 1.19
CA GLU A 74 -1.51 7.25 0.60
C GLU A 74 -2.21 7.37 -0.76
N ILE A 75 -2.76 8.56 -1.06
CA ILE A 75 -3.48 8.85 -2.31
C ILE A 75 -2.78 9.99 -3.04
N ASN A 76 -2.25 9.71 -4.23
CA ASN A 76 -1.68 10.70 -5.13
C ASN A 76 -2.18 10.51 -6.58
N PRO A 77 -2.14 11.56 -7.43
CA PRO A 77 -2.36 11.41 -8.86
C PRO A 77 -1.42 10.37 -9.45
N PHE A 78 -1.95 9.52 -10.31
CA PHE A 78 -1.15 8.49 -10.94
C PHE A 78 -0.12 9.08 -11.91
N GLU A 79 1.09 8.53 -11.87
CA GLU A 79 2.21 8.91 -12.72
C GLU A 79 2.20 8.08 -14.01
N TYR A 80 1.52 8.56 -15.05
CA TYR A 80 1.24 7.77 -16.25
C TYR A 80 2.47 7.25 -17.01
N TYR A 81 3.64 7.87 -16.87
CA TYR A 81 4.89 7.35 -17.45
C TYR A 81 5.24 5.94 -16.92
N ARG A 82 4.76 5.57 -15.72
CA ARG A 82 4.96 4.25 -15.11
C ARG A 82 4.26 3.11 -15.86
N LEU A 83 3.30 3.41 -16.74
CA LEU A 83 2.62 2.40 -17.56
C LEU A 83 3.49 1.82 -18.67
N ASN A 84 4.67 2.41 -18.93
CA ASN A 84 5.52 2.06 -20.05
C ASN A 84 4.69 2.13 -21.36
N ARG A 85 4.48 1.00 -22.03
CA ARG A 85 3.71 0.93 -23.30
C ARG A 85 2.22 0.63 -23.10
N LYS A 86 1.73 0.50 -21.86
CA LYS A 86 0.33 0.15 -21.58
C LYS A 86 -0.57 1.37 -21.67
N LEU A 87 -1.79 1.16 -22.16
CA LEU A 87 -2.81 2.20 -22.22
C LEU A 87 -3.62 2.24 -20.91
N PRO A 88 -3.85 3.43 -20.31
CA PRO A 88 -4.63 3.57 -19.08
C PRO A 88 -6.03 2.94 -19.16
N ARG A 89 -6.67 3.02 -20.33
CA ARG A 89 -8.02 2.45 -20.58
C ARG A 89 -8.09 0.94 -20.44
N ASN A 90 -6.95 0.24 -20.53
CA ASN A 90 -6.86 -1.20 -20.37
C ASN A 90 -6.73 -1.61 -18.89
N SER A 91 -6.58 -0.66 -17.96
CA SER A 91 -6.54 -0.95 -16.53
C SER A 91 -7.96 -1.31 -16.04
N PRO A 92 -8.14 -2.43 -15.31
CA PRO A 92 -9.43 -2.82 -14.73
C PRO A 92 -10.06 -1.72 -13.86
N LEU A 93 -9.22 -0.96 -13.17
CA LEU A 93 -9.61 0.17 -12.33
C LEU A 93 -8.87 1.45 -12.73
N PRO A 94 -9.50 2.64 -12.57
CA PRO A 94 -8.81 3.91 -12.62
C PRO A 94 -7.64 3.95 -11.65
N LEU A 95 -6.46 4.32 -12.15
CA LEU A 95 -5.21 4.23 -11.41
C LEU A 95 -5.02 5.41 -10.46
N PHE A 96 -4.47 5.13 -9.29
CA PHE A 96 -3.98 6.10 -8.32
C PHE A 96 -2.58 5.70 -7.86
N LYS A 97 -1.73 6.70 -7.61
CA LYS A 97 -0.43 6.47 -6.98
C LYS A 97 -0.64 6.32 -5.48
N THR A 98 0.13 5.42 -4.88
CA THR A 98 0.18 5.20 -3.43
C THR A 98 1.63 4.99 -2.98
N SER A 99 1.84 4.93 -1.67
CA SER A 99 3.11 4.53 -1.09
C SER A 99 3.29 3.02 -1.14
N LEU A 100 4.52 2.56 -0.92
CA LEU A 100 4.83 1.14 -0.70
C LEU A 100 3.87 0.50 0.33
N SER A 101 3.71 1.16 1.49
CA SER A 101 2.95 0.64 2.63
C SER A 101 1.47 1.00 2.58
N ALA A 102 0.65 0.14 3.19
CA ALA A 102 -0.75 0.35 3.47
C ALA A 102 -1.15 -0.43 4.74
N THR A 103 -2.23 0.00 5.36
CA THR A 103 -2.85 -0.67 6.51
C THR A 103 -4.32 -0.93 6.22
N PHE A 104 -4.78 -2.17 6.37
CA PHE A 104 -6.17 -2.54 6.04
C PHE A 104 -6.64 -3.72 6.88
N SER A 105 -7.96 -3.89 6.97
CA SER A 105 -8.58 -4.91 7.81
C SER A 105 -8.45 -6.32 7.22
N ARG A 106 -8.66 -7.35 8.04
CA ARG A 106 -8.77 -8.74 7.57
C ARG A 106 -9.88 -8.92 6.55
N GLU A 107 -10.98 -8.18 6.66
CA GLU A 107 -12.06 -8.18 5.69
C GLU A 107 -11.59 -7.69 4.31
N SER A 108 -10.86 -6.56 4.27
CA SER A 108 -10.27 -6.05 3.03
C SER A 108 -9.27 -7.04 2.43
N ALA A 109 -8.46 -7.71 3.26
CA ALA A 109 -7.52 -8.73 2.80
C ALA A 109 -8.23 -9.93 2.16
N ASN A 110 -9.22 -10.48 2.85
CA ASN A 110 -10.03 -11.60 2.37
C ASN A 110 -10.73 -11.24 1.05
N PHE A 111 -11.30 -10.04 0.97
CA PHE A 111 -11.91 -9.53 -0.26
C PHE A 111 -10.89 -9.43 -1.40
N MET A 112 -9.70 -8.88 -1.15
CA MET A 112 -8.67 -8.71 -2.18
C MET A 112 -8.23 -10.04 -2.79
N VAL A 113 -8.03 -11.08 -1.98
CA VAL A 113 -7.48 -12.36 -2.44
C VAL A 113 -8.52 -13.19 -3.21
N SER A 114 -9.82 -12.94 -2.99
CA SER A 114 -10.91 -13.64 -3.68
C SER A 114 -11.52 -12.85 -4.84
N ASN A 115 -11.28 -11.54 -4.95
CA ASN A 115 -11.96 -10.70 -5.94
C ASN A 115 -11.22 -10.69 -7.29
N THR A 116 -11.90 -11.16 -8.35
CA THR A 116 -11.34 -11.24 -9.71
C THR A 116 -10.80 -9.91 -10.22
N LYS A 117 -11.48 -8.79 -9.95
CA LYS A 117 -11.05 -7.47 -10.44
C LYS A 117 -9.75 -7.00 -9.76
N VAL A 118 -9.54 -7.36 -8.50
CA VAL A 118 -8.27 -7.09 -7.80
C VAL A 118 -7.15 -7.92 -8.41
N LEU A 119 -7.39 -9.21 -8.67
CA LEU A 119 -6.41 -10.10 -9.29
C LEU A 119 -6.07 -9.67 -10.74
N GLU A 120 -7.07 -9.24 -11.51
CA GLU A 120 -6.87 -8.63 -12.83
C GLU A 120 -6.06 -7.33 -12.74
N GLN A 121 -6.29 -6.50 -11.72
CA GLN A 121 -5.54 -5.27 -11.51
C GLN A 121 -4.06 -5.57 -11.22
N ILE A 122 -3.78 -6.56 -10.36
CA ILE A 122 -2.41 -7.03 -10.08
C ILE A 122 -1.76 -7.53 -11.38
N LYS A 123 -2.44 -8.38 -12.14
CA LYS A 123 -1.95 -8.88 -13.43
C LYS A 123 -1.71 -7.74 -14.44
N PHE A 124 -2.56 -6.72 -14.45
CA PHE A 124 -2.39 -5.53 -15.29
C PHE A 124 -1.11 -4.77 -14.94
N LEU A 125 -0.71 -4.70 -13.68
CA LEU A 125 0.53 -4.02 -13.26
C LEU A 125 1.81 -4.78 -13.64
N ARG A 126 1.72 -6.01 -14.17
CA ARG A 126 2.90 -6.69 -14.71
C ARG A 126 3.48 -5.91 -15.88
N GLY A 127 4.75 -5.55 -15.78
CA GLY A 127 5.46 -4.76 -16.81
C GLY A 127 5.25 -3.24 -16.70
N THR A 128 4.64 -2.75 -15.61
CA THR A 128 4.68 -1.33 -15.23
C THR A 128 5.86 -1.08 -14.30
N THR A 129 6.30 0.18 -14.18
CA THR A 129 7.37 0.59 -13.27
C THR A 129 6.80 0.94 -11.88
N CYS A 130 7.42 0.45 -10.81
CA CYS A 130 6.99 0.65 -9.41
C CYS A 130 5.52 0.21 -9.20
N ALA A 131 5.23 -1.07 -9.53
CA ALA A 131 3.89 -1.65 -9.48
C ALA A 131 3.27 -1.64 -8.07
N ASP A 132 4.09 -1.82 -7.05
CA ASP A 132 3.74 -1.77 -5.63
C ASP A 132 3.15 -0.41 -5.23
N GLU A 133 3.69 0.70 -5.74
CA GLU A 133 3.19 2.06 -5.55
C GLU A 133 1.93 2.39 -6.40
N SER A 134 1.31 1.38 -7.01
CA SER A 134 0.15 1.54 -7.91
C SER A 134 -1.08 0.74 -7.47
N LEU A 135 -0.95 -0.18 -6.52
CA LEU A 135 -2.04 -1.11 -6.19
C LEU A 135 -3.02 -0.55 -5.15
N TRP A 136 -2.54 -0.20 -3.95
CA TRP A 136 -3.41 -0.02 -2.76
C TRP A 136 -4.48 1.05 -2.96
N ALA A 137 -4.10 2.27 -3.33
CA ALA A 137 -5.06 3.33 -3.61
C ALA A 137 -5.93 3.03 -4.84
N THR A 138 -5.44 2.24 -5.80
CA THR A 138 -6.24 1.83 -6.97
C THR A 138 -7.36 0.87 -6.56
N VAL A 139 -7.08 -0.15 -5.76
CA VAL A 139 -8.10 -1.12 -5.36
C VAL A 139 -9.03 -0.58 -4.27
N ALA A 140 -8.54 0.25 -3.36
CA ALA A 140 -9.34 0.85 -2.29
C ALA A 140 -10.06 2.14 -2.71
N GLY A 141 -9.59 2.82 -3.77
CA GLY A 141 -10.00 4.19 -4.12
C GLY A 141 -11.13 4.34 -5.14
N ASN A 142 -11.70 3.22 -5.62
CA ASN A 142 -12.65 3.20 -6.74
C ASN A 142 -14.04 2.66 -6.37
N PRO A 143 -14.77 3.28 -5.41
CA PRO A 143 -15.96 2.69 -4.78
C PRO A 143 -17.11 2.43 -5.76
N LYS A 144 -17.20 3.18 -6.86
CA LYS A 144 -18.21 2.97 -7.92
C LYS A 144 -17.93 1.76 -8.81
N LYS A 145 -16.70 1.24 -8.84
CA LYS A 145 -16.28 0.11 -9.69
C LYS A 145 -15.84 -1.11 -8.88
N LEU A 146 -15.39 -0.90 -7.65
CA LEU A 146 -14.98 -1.92 -6.71
C LEU A 146 -15.32 -1.43 -5.29
N ALA A 147 -16.32 -2.05 -4.67
CA ALA A 147 -16.73 -1.76 -3.31
C ALA A 147 -15.79 -2.45 -2.31
N MET A 148 -14.54 -1.96 -2.23
CA MET A 148 -13.54 -2.47 -1.29
C MET A 148 -14.02 -2.27 0.16
N PRO A 149 -14.04 -3.30 1.03
CA PRO A 149 -14.29 -3.13 2.45
C PRO A 149 -13.30 -2.13 3.06
N GLY A 150 -13.83 -1.13 3.79
CA GLY A 150 -13.03 -0.03 4.33
C GLY A 150 -12.47 0.95 3.29
N GLY A 151 -12.83 0.82 2.01
CA GLY A 151 -12.33 1.66 0.93
C GLY A 151 -12.78 3.13 1.01
N PHE A 152 -12.26 3.95 0.10
CA PHE A 152 -12.46 5.39 0.06
C PHE A 152 -12.66 5.88 -1.38
N ASP A 153 -13.11 7.12 -1.58
CA ASP A 153 -13.20 7.74 -2.92
C ASP A 153 -11.95 8.59 -3.19
N ALA A 154 -10.95 7.99 -3.85
CA ALA A 154 -9.69 8.65 -4.16
C ALA A 154 -9.87 9.84 -5.12
N ARG A 155 -10.81 9.74 -6.06
CA ARG A 155 -11.10 10.84 -7.00
C ARG A 155 -11.70 12.03 -6.27
N LYS A 156 -12.64 11.80 -5.34
CA LYS A 156 -13.24 12.84 -4.50
C LYS A 156 -12.17 13.49 -3.61
N TRP A 157 -11.25 12.70 -3.05
CA TRP A 157 -10.11 13.20 -2.27
C TRP A 157 -9.25 14.17 -3.08
N LEU A 158 -8.73 13.72 -4.23
CA LEU A 158 -7.86 14.53 -5.09
C LEU A 158 -8.55 15.79 -5.62
N ARG A 159 -9.85 15.71 -5.93
CA ARG A 159 -10.63 16.88 -6.37
C ARG A 159 -10.73 17.93 -5.26
N LYS A 160 -10.92 17.53 -4.00
CA LYS A 160 -11.00 18.44 -2.86
C LYS A 160 -9.70 19.24 -2.68
N SER A 161 -8.54 18.59 -2.80
CA SER A 161 -7.24 19.27 -2.74
C SER A 161 -7.05 20.25 -3.90
N LYS A 162 -7.38 19.84 -5.12
CA LYS A 162 -7.30 20.70 -6.31
C LYS A 162 -8.19 21.94 -6.20
N LEU A 163 -9.43 21.79 -5.74
CA LEU A 163 -10.37 22.91 -5.59
C LEU A 163 -9.91 23.94 -4.55
N ARG A 164 -9.15 23.51 -3.54
CA ARG A 164 -8.61 24.41 -2.50
C ARG A 164 -7.28 25.05 -2.90
N ASN A 165 -6.77 24.76 -4.11
CA ASN A 165 -5.42 25.12 -4.55
C ASN A 165 -4.34 24.76 -3.52
N GLN A 166 -4.55 23.66 -2.80
CA GLN A 166 -3.69 23.18 -1.73
C GLN A 166 -2.87 21.99 -2.23
N SER A 167 -1.71 21.79 -1.61
CA SER A 167 -0.99 20.52 -1.72
C SER A 167 -1.89 19.37 -1.29
N ILE A 168 -1.61 18.17 -1.80
CA ILE A 168 -2.34 16.98 -1.39
C ILE A 168 -2.03 16.75 0.10
N ASP A 169 -3.06 16.85 0.91
CA ASP A 169 -3.00 16.54 2.32
C ASP A 169 -2.99 15.02 2.47
N ASN A 170 -1.91 14.48 3.04
CA ASN A 170 -1.78 13.06 3.40
C ASN A 170 -1.66 12.89 4.93
N SER A 171 -2.11 13.87 5.73
CA SER A 171 -2.08 13.79 7.20
C SER A 171 -2.92 12.66 7.80
N TYR A 172 -3.91 12.16 7.06
CA TYR A 172 -4.71 10.99 7.43
C TYR A 172 -3.93 9.66 7.27
N TYR A 173 -2.83 9.66 6.53
CA TYR A 173 -2.04 8.47 6.26
C TYR A 173 -1.13 8.15 7.45
N VAL A 174 -1.39 7.03 8.12
CA VAL A 174 -0.73 6.63 9.37
C VAL A 174 0.10 5.36 9.21
N SER A 175 0.11 4.74 8.03
CA SER A 175 0.78 3.44 7.83
C SER A 175 2.31 3.56 7.84
N ARG A 176 2.86 4.69 7.39
CA ARG A 176 4.32 4.93 7.36
C ARG A 176 4.64 6.42 7.40
N TYR A 177 5.60 6.80 8.23
CA TYR A 177 6.22 8.13 8.17
C TYR A 177 7.48 8.08 7.30
N GLN A 178 7.63 9.04 6.38
CA GLN A 178 8.81 9.15 5.54
C GLN A 178 9.22 10.61 5.40
N GLN A 179 10.49 10.89 5.70
CA GLN A 179 11.12 12.20 5.50
C GLN A 179 11.96 12.17 4.23
N TYR A 180 11.60 12.98 3.24
CA TYR A 180 12.42 13.18 2.05
C TYR A 180 13.46 14.27 2.32
N VAL A 181 14.69 14.09 1.84
CA VAL A 181 15.82 15.04 2.08
C VAL A 181 15.47 16.47 1.64
N ASN A 182 14.69 16.60 0.57
CA ASN A 182 14.35 17.88 -0.06
C ASN A 182 12.94 18.37 0.30
N ARG A 183 12.32 17.89 1.39
CA ARG A 183 10.96 18.31 1.80
C ARG A 183 10.91 18.76 3.27
N PRO A 184 10.13 19.81 3.62
CA PRO A 184 9.82 20.13 5.01
C PRO A 184 9.07 18.96 5.70
N PRO A 185 8.97 18.88 7.05
CA PRO A 185 9.28 19.94 8.03
C PRO A 185 10.69 19.90 8.64
N ALA A 186 11.44 18.80 8.52
CA ALA A 186 12.76 18.66 9.15
C ALA A 186 13.85 18.39 8.11
N LYS A 187 15.01 19.08 8.24
CA LYS A 187 16.23 18.68 7.53
C LYS A 187 16.65 17.30 8.03
N CYS A 188 16.86 16.36 7.11
CA CYS A 188 17.39 15.04 7.46
C CYS A 188 18.74 15.23 8.20
N GLN A 189 18.82 14.77 9.45
CA GLN A 189 20.03 14.89 10.27
C GLN A 189 20.94 13.66 10.14
N GLY A 190 20.42 12.56 9.59
CA GLY A 190 21.20 11.37 9.28
C GLY A 190 21.73 11.39 7.85
N ASN A 191 22.66 10.48 7.55
CA ASN A 191 23.04 10.23 6.17
C ASN A 191 21.93 9.41 5.49
N PRO A 192 21.40 9.84 4.34
CA PRO A 192 20.50 9.00 3.57
C PRO A 192 21.25 7.70 3.24
N PHE A 193 20.66 6.55 3.60
CA PHE A 193 21.19 5.26 3.17
C PHE A 193 21.32 5.30 1.65
N GLY A 194 22.53 5.00 1.19
CA GLY A 194 22.98 5.23 -0.18
C GLY A 194 21.92 4.82 -1.20
N VAL A 195 21.51 5.79 -2.01
CA VAL A 195 21.11 5.51 -3.38
C VAL A 195 22.39 4.97 -4.03
N MET A 196 22.60 3.66 -4.01
CA MET A 196 23.51 3.07 -4.99
C MET A 196 22.90 3.38 -6.34
N ALA A 197 23.66 4.16 -7.12
CA ALA A 197 23.35 4.59 -8.47
C ALA A 197 23.03 3.42 -9.40
#